data_AF-T0YAN4-F1
#
_entry.id   AF-T0YAN4-F1
#
_cell.length_a   1.000
_cell.length_b   1.000
_cell.length_c   1.000
_cell.angle_alpha   90.00
_cell.angle_beta   90.00
_cell.angle_gamma   90.00
#
_symmetry.space_group_name_H-M   'P 1'
#
loop_
_entity.id
_entity.type
_entity.pdbx_description
1 polymer ?
#
loop_
_entity_poly.entity_id
_entity_poly.type
_entity_poly.pdbx_seq_one_letter_code
_entity_poly.pdbx_strand_id
1 'polypeptide(L)'
;MDQLELVDRWLLSRLAGLVRRVSAAMPEFDLGSAVDSIYQFAWHELADWYLELVKDRLEAGDEVALWITRTALVTTVTLLHPIIALPHRGPGGAVRRHPGLDGLERLARGAVRLG
;
A
#
# COMPACT_ATOMS: atom_id res chain seq x y z
N MET A 1 -3.02 -20.73 -0.41
CA MET A 1 -2.57 -19.33 -0.24
C MET A 1 -1.08 -19.43 -0.10
N ASP A 2 -0.38 -19.19 -1.20
CA ASP A 2 1.08 -19.27 -1.27
C ASP A 2 1.72 -18.48 -0.14
N GLN A 3 2.78 -19.04 0.41
CA GLN A 3 3.40 -18.57 1.64
C GLN A 3 4.14 -17.27 1.36
N LEU A 4 3.69 -16.16 1.98
CA LEU A 4 4.34 -14.85 1.83
C LEU A 4 5.80 -14.92 2.29
N GLU A 5 6.70 -14.39 1.46
CA GLU A 5 8.10 -14.26 1.83
C GLU A 5 8.30 -13.18 2.89
N LEU A 6 9.52 -13.07 3.44
CA LEU A 6 9.83 -12.01 4.39
C LEU A 6 9.73 -10.62 3.74
N VAL A 7 10.24 -10.48 2.51
CA VAL A 7 10.21 -9.23 1.74
C VAL A 7 8.78 -8.76 1.45
N ASP A 8 7.90 -9.71 1.13
CA ASP A 8 6.46 -9.50 0.91
C ASP A 8 5.81 -8.90 2.16
N ARG A 9 6.01 -9.55 3.32
CA ARG A 9 5.46 -9.08 4.60
C ARG A 9 6.02 -7.72 5.02
N TRP A 10 7.31 -7.49 4.76
CA TRP A 10 7.95 -6.22 5.01
C TRP A 10 7.29 -5.09 4.21
N LEU A 11 7.13 -5.23 2.90
CA LEU A 11 6.49 -4.19 2.08
C LEU A 11 5.05 -3.94 2.53
N LEU A 12 4.27 -4.99 2.80
CA LEU A 12 2.89 -4.84 3.27
C LEU A 12 2.80 -4.09 4.60
N SER A 13 3.76 -4.31 5.51
CA SER A 13 3.86 -3.56 6.76
C SER A 13 4.15 -2.07 6.50
N ARG A 14 5.08 -1.76 5.60
CA ARG A 14 5.42 -0.38 5.21
C ARG A 14 4.23 0.32 4.55
N LEU A 15 3.50 -0.39 3.67
CA LEU A 15 2.30 0.12 3.01
C LEU A 15 1.18 0.42 4.02
N ALA A 16 0.93 -0.47 4.99
CA ALA A 16 -0.04 -0.23 6.05
C ALA A 16 0.36 0.99 6.91
N GLY A 17 1.66 1.17 7.17
CA GLY A 17 2.21 2.36 7.81
C GLY A 17 1.96 3.64 7.01
N LEU A 18 2.17 3.60 5.69
CA LEU A 18 1.90 4.74 4.80
C LEU A 18 0.42 5.14 4.85
N VAL A 19 -0.50 4.17 4.68
CA VAL A 19 -1.95 4.43 4.71
C VAL A 19 -2.36 5.13 6.00
N ARG A 20 -1.83 4.69 7.14
CA ARG A 20 -2.08 5.31 8.44
C ARG A 20 -1.58 6.75 8.52
N ARG A 21 -0.33 7.02 8.08
CA ARG A 21 0.25 8.36 8.11
C ARG A 21 -0.56 9.32 7.24
N VAL A 22 -0.85 8.93 6.00
CA VAL A 22 -1.62 9.76 5.07
C VAL A 22 -3.04 10.00 5.60
N SER A 23 -3.72 8.95 6.09
CA SER A 23 -5.08 9.11 6.65
C SER A 23 -5.12 10.02 7.87
N ALA A 24 -4.05 10.07 8.67
CA ALA A 24 -3.93 10.95 9.83
C ALA A 24 -3.61 12.41 9.46
N ALA A 25 -2.91 12.64 8.35
CA ALA A 25 -2.60 14.00 7.87
C ALA A 25 -3.81 14.70 7.21
N MET A 26 -4.78 13.93 6.70
CA MET A 26 -5.95 14.45 5.98
C MET A 26 -6.87 15.37 6.83
N PRO A 27 -7.24 15.05 8.08
CA PRO A 27 -8.07 15.93 8.92
C PRO A 27 -7.39 17.26 9.27
N GLU A 28 -6.06 17.29 9.29
CA GLU A 28 -5.25 18.46 9.66
C GLU A 28 -4.93 19.35 8.46
N PHE A 29 -5.39 19.00 7.25
CA PHE A 29 -5.02 19.65 5.99
C PHE A 29 -3.50 19.70 5.73
N ASP A 30 -2.72 18.83 6.39
CA ASP A 30 -1.27 18.71 6.17
C ASP A 30 -0.97 17.86 4.93
N LEU A 31 -1.28 18.43 3.77
CA LEU A 31 -1.02 17.78 2.48
C LEU A 31 0.47 17.65 2.20
N GLY A 32 1.32 18.53 2.75
CA GLY A 32 2.76 18.48 2.56
C GLY A 32 3.37 17.20 3.14
N SER A 33 3.07 16.89 4.40
CA SER A 33 3.51 15.66 5.06
C SER A 33 2.93 14.40 4.42
N ALA A 34 1.69 14.47 3.94
CA ALA A 34 1.06 13.38 3.20
C ALA A 34 1.80 13.07 1.88
N VAL A 35 2.09 14.09 1.07
CA VAL A 35 2.86 13.94 -0.19
C VAL A 35 4.24 13.41 0.08
N ASP A 36 4.95 13.99 1.05
CA ASP A 36 6.31 13.56 1.39
C ASP A 36 6.32 12.08 1.82
N SER A 37 5.39 11.68 2.70
CA SER A 37 5.25 10.27 3.11
C SER A 37 5.03 9.32 1.93
N ILE A 38 4.19 9.72 0.95
CA ILE A 38 3.91 8.93 -0.25
C ILE A 38 5.16 8.84 -1.13
N TYR A 39 5.84 9.96 -1.35
CA TYR A 39 7.06 10.01 -2.14
C TYR A 39 8.15 9.13 -1.54
N GLN A 40 8.41 9.27 -0.24
CA GLN A 40 9.40 8.46 0.49
C GLN A 40 9.10 6.96 0.34
N PHE A 41 7.83 6.55 0.45
CA PHE A 41 7.46 5.15 0.25
C PHE A 41 7.63 4.69 -1.21
N ALA A 42 7.12 5.46 -2.17
CA ALA A 42 7.15 5.09 -3.57
C ALA A 42 8.58 4.92 -4.09
N TRP A 43 9.47 5.84 -3.69
CA TRP A 43 10.86 5.84 -4.13
C TRP A 43 11.70 4.86 -3.31
N HIS A 44 11.75 5.04 -1.99
CA HIS A 44 12.75 4.36 -1.15
C HIS A 44 12.28 3.05 -0.52
N GLU A 45 11.03 2.63 -0.69
CA GLU A 45 10.56 1.35 -0.15
C GLU A 45 10.12 0.44 -1.29
N LEU A 46 9.31 0.99 -2.20
CA LEU A 46 8.78 0.24 -3.33
C LEU A 46 9.82 0.12 -4.46
N ALA A 47 10.33 1.23 -5.00
CA ALA A 47 11.21 1.20 -6.16
C ALA A 47 12.63 0.72 -5.82
N ASP A 48 13.32 1.40 -4.91
CA ASP A 48 14.74 1.13 -4.61
C ASP A 48 14.96 -0.26 -3.99
N TRP A 49 14.00 -0.77 -3.22
CA TRP A 49 14.18 -2.01 -2.44
C TRP A 49 13.25 -3.12 -2.90
N TYR A 50 11.93 -2.97 -2.78
CA TYR A 50 11.04 -4.10 -3.02
C TYR A 50 11.13 -4.61 -4.46
N LEU A 51 11.01 -3.73 -5.46
CA LEU A 51 11.03 -4.12 -6.88
C LEU A 51 12.34 -4.80 -7.26
N GLU A 52 13.47 -4.32 -6.76
CA GLU A 52 14.78 -4.95 -7.01
C GLU A 52 14.89 -6.31 -6.32
N LEU A 53 14.37 -6.46 -5.09
CA LEU A 53 14.41 -7.71 -4.34
C LEU A 53 13.50 -8.80 -4.92
N VAL A 54 12.36 -8.42 -5.53
CA VAL A 54 11.42 -9.38 -6.13
C VAL A 54 11.57 -9.51 -7.64
N LYS A 55 12.58 -8.86 -8.25
CA LYS A 55 12.75 -8.80 -9.71
C LYS A 55 12.76 -10.18 -10.37
N ASP A 56 13.59 -11.09 -9.86
CA ASP A 56 13.68 -12.47 -10.37
C ASP A 56 12.36 -13.21 -10.23
N ARG A 57 11.62 -12.98 -9.13
CA ARG A 57 10.29 -13.57 -8.89
C ARG A 57 9.25 -13.03 -9.88
N LEU A 58 9.30 -11.74 -10.19
CA LEU A 58 8.43 -11.11 -11.19
C LEU A 58 8.73 -11.65 -12.60
N GLU A 59 10.00 -11.81 -12.96
CA GLU A 59 10.41 -12.40 -14.24
C GLU A 59 10.01 -13.88 -14.35
N ALA A 60 10.02 -14.61 -13.24
CA ALA A 60 9.55 -16.00 -13.16
C ALA A 60 8.01 -16.14 -13.16
N GLY A 61 7.25 -15.03 -13.17
CA GLY A 61 5.79 -15.05 -13.19
C GLY A 61 5.14 -15.41 -11.86
N ASP A 62 5.80 -15.13 -10.73
CA ASP A 62 5.24 -15.34 -9.39
C ASP A 62 3.97 -14.48 -9.18
N GLU A 63 2.81 -15.13 -9.11
CA GLU A 63 1.51 -14.50 -8.93
C GLU A 63 1.40 -13.71 -7.61
N VAL A 64 2.07 -14.17 -6.55
CA VAL A 64 2.08 -13.49 -5.25
C VAL A 64 2.86 -12.18 -5.37
N ALA A 65 4.08 -12.23 -5.91
CA ALA A 65 4.90 -11.04 -6.10
C ALA A 65 4.18 -10.01 -6.98
N LEU A 66 3.56 -10.45 -8.08
CA LEU A 66 2.75 -9.62 -8.96
C LEU A 66 1.56 -8.98 -8.23
N TRP A 67 0.82 -9.77 -7.44
CA TRP A 67 -0.32 -9.28 -6.69
C TRP A 67 0.09 -8.22 -5.65
N ILE A 68 1.19 -8.44 -4.92
CA ILE A 68 1.70 -7.49 -3.92
C ILE A 68 2.17 -6.21 -4.59
N THR A 69 3.00 -6.31 -5.64
CA THR A 69 3.48 -5.14 -6.40
C THR A 69 2.32 -4.31 -6.91
N ARG A 70 1.31 -4.95 -7.53
CA ARG A 70 0.11 -4.28 -8.03
C ARG A 70 -0.67 -3.61 -6.90
N THR A 71 -0.83 -4.31 -5.78
CA THR A 71 -1.58 -3.79 -4.63
C THR A 71 -0.89 -2.59 -4.02
N ALA A 72 0.43 -2.63 -3.86
CA ALA A 72 1.22 -1.51 -3.36
C ALA A 72 1.15 -0.31 -4.31
N LEU A 73 1.36 -0.51 -5.61
CA LEU A 73 1.31 0.56 -6.59
C LEU A 73 -0.07 1.24 -6.65
N VAL A 74 -1.14 0.44 -6.77
CA VAL A 74 -2.52 0.96 -6.81
C VAL A 74 -2.86 1.72 -5.53
N THR A 75 -2.45 1.20 -4.37
CA THR A 75 -2.71 1.87 -3.09
C THR A 75 -1.95 3.19 -3.00
N THR A 76 -0.65 3.22 -3.33
CA THR A 76 0.17 4.44 -3.35
C THR A 76 -0.42 5.52 -4.26
N VAL A 77 -0.82 5.17 -5.48
CA VAL A 77 -1.47 6.11 -6.42
C VAL A 77 -2.85 6.54 -5.91
N THR A 78 -3.59 5.64 -5.26
CA THR A 78 -4.89 5.97 -4.64
C THR A 78 -4.72 6.91 -3.44
N LEU A 79 -3.60 6.87 -2.72
CA LEU A 79 -3.34 7.80 -1.62
C LEU A 79 -2.99 9.21 -2.09
N LEU A 80 -2.52 9.38 -3.33
CA LEU A 80 -2.39 10.69 -3.98
C LEU A 80 -3.75 11.30 -4.36
N HIS A 81 -4.80 10.49 -4.40
CA HIS A 81 -6.11 10.87 -4.90
C HIS A 81 -6.84 12.00 -4.13
N PRO A 82 -6.70 12.19 -2.80
CA PRO A 82 -7.26 13.36 -2.15
C PRO A 82 -6.58 14.68 -2.56
N ILE A 83 -5.40 14.61 -3.18
CA ILE A 83 -4.58 15.74 -3.63
C ILE A 83 -4.83 16.01 -5.13
N ILE A 84 -5.20 14.97 -5.89
CA ILE A 84 -5.62 15.04 -7.30
C ILE A 84 -7.11 14.70 -7.36
N ALA A 85 -7.97 15.70 -7.23
CA ALA A 85 -9.43 15.55 -7.23
C ALA A 85 -9.96 14.64 -8.37
N LEU A 86 -10.39 13.40 -8.08
CA LEU A 86 -11.48 12.76 -8.83
C LEU A 86 -12.81 13.27 -8.24
N PRO A 87 -13.85 13.42 -9.08
CA PRO A 87 -15.12 13.98 -8.68
C PRO A 87 -15.69 13.35 -7.41
N HIS A 88 -15.82 14.20 -6.38
CA HIS A 88 -16.82 14.17 -5.31
C HIS A 88 -17.64 12.87 -5.22
N ARG A 89 -17.23 11.99 -4.31
CA ARG A 89 -18.05 10.88 -3.82
C ARG A 89 -19.24 11.44 -3.05
N GLY A 90 -20.46 11.22 -3.55
CA GLY A 90 -21.68 11.47 -2.78
C GLY A 90 -21.81 10.54 -1.57
N PRO A 91 -22.63 10.92 -0.56
CA PRO A 91 -22.88 10.10 0.62
C PRO A 91 -23.68 8.85 0.20
N GLY A 92 -23.01 7.71 0.06
CA GLY A 92 -23.65 6.44 -0.33
C GLY A 92 -22.86 5.56 -1.30
N GLY A 93 -21.71 6.02 -1.80
CA GLY A 93 -20.82 5.20 -2.62
C GLY A 93 -20.09 4.15 -1.77
N ALA A 94 -20.71 2.98 -1.57
CA ALA A 94 -20.00 1.82 -1.06
C ALA A 94 -18.77 1.59 -1.94
N VAL A 95 -17.58 1.79 -1.36
CA VAL A 95 -16.33 1.32 -1.96
C VAL A 95 -16.57 -0.14 -2.25
N ARG A 96 -16.59 -0.54 -3.53
CA ARG A 96 -16.34 -1.94 -3.86
C ARG A 96 -14.92 -2.16 -3.35
N ARG A 97 -14.82 -2.66 -2.11
CA ARG A 97 -13.56 -2.96 -1.46
C ARG A 97 -12.81 -3.84 -2.44
N HIS A 98 -11.66 -3.38 -2.90
CA HIS A 98 -10.82 -4.26 -3.69
C HIS A 98 -10.47 -5.42 -2.75
N PRO A 99 -10.78 -6.69 -3.10
CA PRO A 99 -10.68 -7.81 -2.15
C PRO A 99 -9.29 -7.96 -1.50
N GLY A 100 -8.26 -7.33 -2.07
CA GLY A 100 -6.93 -7.29 -1.49
C GLY A 100 -6.77 -6.43 -0.23
N LEU A 101 -7.52 -5.33 -0.08
CA LEU A 101 -7.39 -4.41 1.06
C LEU A 101 -7.90 -5.04 2.37
N ASP A 102 -8.96 -5.86 2.29
CA ASP A 102 -9.47 -6.63 3.44
C ASP A 102 -8.48 -7.71 3.91
N GLY A 103 -7.63 -8.21 3.01
CA GLY A 103 -6.52 -9.11 3.32
C GLY A 103 -5.39 -8.40 4.06
N LEU A 104 -5.06 -7.17 3.65
CA LEU A 104 -4.00 -6.38 4.26
C LEU A 104 -4.31 -5.96 5.68
N GLU A 105 -5.55 -5.59 6.00
CA GLU A 105 -5.90 -5.32 7.39
C GLU A 105 -5.84 -6.56 8.27
N ARG A 106 -6.21 -7.74 7.76
CA ARG A 106 -6.09 -9.01 8.51
C ARG A 106 -4.62 -9.41 8.70
N LEU A 107 -3.77 -9.21 7.69
CA LEU A 107 -2.33 -9.47 7.77
C LEU A 107 -1.62 -8.47 8.69
N ALA A 108 -1.98 -7.18 8.63
CA ALA A 108 -1.47 -6.16 9.55
C ALA A 108 -1.91 -6.43 11.00
N ARG A 109 -3.17 -6.84 11.23
CA ARG A 109 -3.65 -7.27 12.55
C ARG A 109 -3.00 -8.57 13.04
N GLY A 110 -2.61 -9.47 12.12
CA GLY A 110 -1.88 -10.70 12.42
C GLY A 110 -0.40 -10.48 12.74
N ALA A 111 0.27 -9.57 12.03
CA ALA A 111 1.67 -9.23 12.23
C ALA A 111 1.93 -8.48 13.56
N VAL A 112 0.93 -7.73 14.05
CA VAL A 112 1.00 -7.01 15.34
C VAL A 112 0.85 -7.95 16.56
N ARG A 113 0.42 -9.21 16.38
CA ARG A 113 0.26 -10.18 17.48
C ARG A 113 1.49 -11.05 17.79
N LEU A 114 2.60 -10.87 17.07
CA LEU A 114 3.86 -11.63 17.25
C LEU A 114 5.03 -10.77 17.75
N GLY A 115 4.74 -9.63 18.37
CA GLY A 115 5.72 -8.81 19.11
C GLY A 115 5.51 -8.94 20.61
#